data_AF-A0A9Y2D709-F1
#
_entry.id   AF-A0A9Y2D709-F1
#
_cell.length_a   1.000
_cell.length_b   1.000
_cell.length_c   1.000
_cell.angle_alpha   90.00
_cell.angle_beta   90.00
_cell.angle_gamma   90.00
#
_symmetry.space_group_name_H-M   'P 1'
#
loop_
_entity.id
_entity.type
_entity.pdbx_description
1 polymer ?
#
loop_
_entity_poly.entity_id
_entity_poly.type
_entity_poly.pdbx_seq_one_letter_code
_entity_poly.pdbx_strand_id
1 'polypeptide(L)'
;MARRSSVTKLDPRIRESVDRAIREGRATIDDIVDQLDGIMGEDAPSRSAVGRYVKGAREQMQRYREAQEMAKVWVGKLEDDPNSDIGRLLSEMLRTVAFQQLATAGDEDAEVSTKDVAFLAGALKDLASADKVSMERELKIRSEVAKAAAARAEKAARRQGISNEGVASLRAAIMEGMK
;
A
#
# COMPACT_ATOMS: atom_id res chain seq x y z
N MET A 1 -2.72 -11.10 30.27
CA MET A 1 -3.25 -11.21 28.90
C MET A 1 -4.55 -12.02 28.90
N ALA A 2 -5.59 -11.57 28.19
CA ALA A 2 -6.83 -12.34 28.04
C ALA A 2 -6.56 -13.64 27.26
N ARG A 3 -7.00 -14.78 27.81
CA ARG A 3 -6.80 -16.12 27.22
C ARG A 3 -7.38 -16.16 25.79
N ARG A 4 -6.53 -16.48 24.80
CA ARG A 4 -6.94 -16.72 23.40
C ARG A 4 -8.13 -17.70 23.35
N SER A 5 -9.10 -17.43 22.47
CA SER A 5 -10.29 -18.27 22.33
C SER A 5 -9.90 -19.71 21.98
N SER A 6 -10.62 -20.69 22.53
CA SER A 6 -10.44 -22.11 22.17
C SER A 6 -10.73 -22.36 20.69
N VAL A 7 -11.55 -21.50 20.05
CA VAL A 7 -11.81 -21.53 18.60
C VAL A 7 -10.50 -21.42 17.78
N THR A 8 -9.51 -20.68 18.27
CA THR A 8 -8.21 -20.53 17.58
C THR A 8 -7.41 -21.84 17.50
N LYS A 9 -7.70 -22.79 18.41
CA LYS A 9 -7.01 -24.08 18.53
C LYS A 9 -7.73 -25.23 17.81
N LEU A 10 -8.88 -24.96 17.20
CA LEU A 10 -9.61 -25.96 16.43
C LEU A 10 -8.79 -26.47 15.25
N ASP A 11 -9.16 -27.65 14.75
CA ASP A 11 -8.65 -28.15 13.47
C ASP A 11 -8.79 -27.05 12.40
N PRO A 12 -7.76 -26.82 11.57
CA PRO A 12 -7.78 -25.76 10.57
C PRO A 12 -9.00 -25.79 9.65
N ARG A 13 -9.53 -26.98 9.32
CA ARG A 13 -10.72 -27.12 8.45
C ARG A 13 -11.98 -26.62 9.15
N ILE A 14 -12.13 -26.93 10.44
CA ILE A 14 -13.26 -26.47 11.26
C ILE A 14 -13.15 -24.97 11.49
N ARG A 15 -11.96 -24.47 11.83
CA ARG A 15 -11.72 -23.04 12.00
C ARG A 15 -12.04 -22.24 10.73
N GLU A 16 -11.63 -22.73 9.55
CA GLU A 16 -11.96 -22.07 8.27
C GLU A 16 -13.46 -22.03 8.02
N SER A 17 -14.23 -23.03 8.47
CA SER A 17 -15.70 -22.99 8.37
C SER A 17 -16.30 -21.86 9.21
N VAL A 18 -15.77 -21.62 10.41
CA VAL A 18 -16.16 -20.51 11.29
C VAL A 18 -15.74 -19.18 10.68
N ASP A 19 -14.50 -19.08 10.18
CA ASP A 19 -13.97 -17.87 9.55
C ASP A 19 -14.78 -17.46 8.32
N ARG A 20 -15.21 -18.44 7.52
CA ARG A 20 -16.12 -18.22 6.38
C ARG A 20 -17.49 -17.73 6.83
N ALA A 21 -18.10 -18.35 7.83
CA ALA A 21 -19.40 -17.90 8.37
C ALA A 21 -19.35 -16.45 8.88
N ILE A 22 -18.26 -16.08 9.55
CA ILE A 22 -18.02 -14.69 9.99
C ILE A 22 -17.86 -13.74 8.81
N ARG A 23 -17.10 -14.15 7.78
CA ARG A 23 -16.81 -13.34 6.59
C ARG A 23 -18.05 -13.11 5.72
N GLU A 24 -18.91 -14.10 5.60
CA GLU A 24 -20.17 -13.99 4.87
C GLU A 24 -21.19 -13.12 5.61
N GLY A 25 -21.04 -12.96 6.94
CA GLY A 25 -21.85 -12.05 7.75
C GLY A 25 -23.31 -12.46 7.93
N ARG A 26 -23.69 -13.65 7.44
CA ARG A 26 -25.07 -14.18 7.51
C ARG A 26 -25.33 -15.05 8.73
N ALA A 27 -24.29 -15.46 9.45
CA ALA A 27 -24.40 -16.29 10.65
C ALA A 27 -24.30 -15.43 11.93
N THR A 28 -25.20 -15.68 12.87
CA THR A 28 -25.12 -15.18 14.24
C THR A 28 -24.07 -15.96 15.04
N ILE A 29 -23.75 -15.48 16.24
CA ILE A 29 -22.87 -16.24 17.16
C ILE A 29 -23.51 -17.59 17.50
N ASP A 30 -24.83 -17.62 17.65
CA ASP A 30 -25.58 -18.82 18.02
C ASP A 30 -25.58 -19.83 16.87
N ASP A 31 -25.76 -19.39 15.62
CA ASP A 31 -25.63 -20.29 14.45
C ASP A 31 -24.24 -20.94 14.35
N ILE A 32 -23.19 -20.19 14.70
CA ILE A 32 -21.81 -20.71 14.71
C ILE A 32 -21.60 -21.69 15.86
N VAL A 33 -22.23 -21.46 17.02
CA VAL A 33 -22.21 -22.40 18.14
C VAL A 33 -22.92 -23.70 17.75
N ASP A 34 -24.13 -23.61 17.22
CA ASP A 34 -24.90 -24.78 16.78
C ASP A 34 -24.16 -25.59 15.71
N GLN A 35 -23.49 -24.91 14.78
CA GLN A 35 -22.63 -25.57 13.79
C GLN A 35 -21.47 -26.32 14.45
N LEU A 36 -20.79 -25.73 15.43
CA LEU A 36 -19.68 -26.36 16.13
C LEU A 36 -20.15 -27.52 17.01
N ASP A 37 -21.27 -27.37 17.69
CA ASP A 37 -21.91 -28.42 18.49
C ASP A 37 -22.30 -29.61 17.60
N GLY A 38 -22.82 -29.36 16.39
CA GLY A 38 -23.16 -30.42 15.43
C GLY A 38 -21.95 -31.19 14.88
N ILE A 39 -20.76 -30.58 14.86
CA ILE A 39 -19.52 -31.21 14.37
C ILE A 39 -18.75 -31.89 15.49
N MET A 40 -18.70 -31.29 16.68
CA MET A 40 -17.79 -31.66 17.75
C MET A 40 -18.49 -32.19 19.02
N GLY A 41 -19.80 -31.99 19.15
CA GLY A 41 -20.55 -32.38 20.34
C GLY A 41 -19.97 -31.74 21.61
N GLU A 42 -19.67 -32.57 22.62
CA GLU A 42 -19.14 -32.12 23.91
C GLU A 42 -17.77 -31.42 23.82
N ASP A 43 -17.00 -31.68 22.76
CA ASP A 43 -15.70 -31.03 22.54
C ASP A 43 -15.82 -29.61 21.94
N ALA A 44 -17.04 -29.15 21.66
CA ALA A 44 -17.27 -27.85 21.05
C ALA A 44 -16.88 -26.69 21.99
N PRO A 45 -16.32 -25.59 21.44
CA PRO A 45 -16.05 -24.38 22.21
C PRO A 45 -17.33 -23.77 22.79
N SER A 46 -17.30 -23.41 24.08
CA SER A 46 -18.38 -22.66 24.71
C SER A 46 -18.79 -21.40 23.91
N ARG A 47 -20.06 -21.02 24.00
CA ARG A 47 -20.61 -19.79 23.41
C ARG A 47 -19.78 -18.54 23.68
N SER A 48 -19.27 -18.38 24.91
CA SER A 48 -18.40 -17.24 25.29
C SER A 48 -17.04 -17.27 24.59
N ALA A 49 -16.50 -18.44 24.25
CA ALA A 49 -15.29 -18.56 23.45
C ALA A 49 -15.57 -18.19 21.99
N VAL A 50 -16.69 -18.64 21.42
CA VAL A 50 -17.13 -18.29 20.07
C VAL A 50 -17.37 -16.78 19.96
N GLY A 51 -18.12 -16.18 20.88
CA GLY A 51 -18.40 -14.75 20.86
C GLY A 51 -17.15 -13.87 20.92
N ARG A 52 -16.15 -14.23 21.74
CA ARG A 52 -14.85 -13.53 21.76
C ARG A 52 -14.10 -13.65 20.44
N TYR A 53 -14.14 -14.83 19.82
CA TYR A 53 -13.52 -15.05 18.52
C TYR A 53 -14.18 -14.22 17.42
N VAL A 54 -15.50 -14.27 17.32
CA VAL A 54 -16.30 -13.50 16.35
C VAL A 54 -16.07 -12.01 16.52
N LYS A 55 -16.05 -11.49 17.75
CA LYS A 55 -15.75 -10.08 18.03
C LYS A 55 -14.38 -9.67 17.47
N GLY A 56 -13.33 -10.41 17.81
CA GLY A 56 -11.97 -10.11 17.34
C GLY A 56 -11.83 -10.24 15.82
N ALA A 57 -12.53 -11.20 15.19
CA ALA A 57 -12.54 -11.35 13.74
C ALA A 57 -13.27 -10.18 13.04
N ARG A 58 -14.40 -9.74 13.59
CA ARG A 58 -15.15 -8.57 13.06
C ARG A 58 -14.38 -7.27 13.19
N GLU A 59 -13.70 -7.05 14.32
CA GLU A 59 -12.84 -5.86 14.52
C GLU A 59 -11.69 -5.82 13.51
N GLN A 60 -11.03 -6.95 13.25
CA GLN A 60 -10.00 -7.04 12.20
C GLN A 60 -10.55 -6.77 10.81
N MET A 61 -11.73 -7.32 10.49
CA MET A 61 -12.36 -7.11 9.20
C MET A 61 -12.80 -5.66 8.99
N GLN A 62 -13.24 -4.99 10.05
CA GLN A 62 -13.57 -3.57 10.03
C GLN A 62 -12.32 -2.73 9.73
N ARG A 63 -11.21 -2.98 10.43
CA ARG A 63 -9.92 -2.33 10.16
C ARG A 63 -9.45 -2.57 8.73
N TYR A 64 -9.62 -3.79 8.21
CA TYR A 64 -9.28 -4.11 6.82
C TYR A 64 -10.14 -3.34 5.83
N ARG A 65 -11.46 -3.24 6.05
CA ARG A 65 -12.35 -2.42 5.22
C ARG A 65 -11.97 -0.95 5.24
N GLU A 66 -11.67 -0.40 6.42
CA GLU A 66 -11.19 0.99 6.56
C GLU A 66 -9.88 1.21 5.78
N ALA A 67 -8.94 0.27 5.87
CA ALA A 67 -7.71 0.32 5.10
C ALA A 67 -7.96 0.27 3.58
N GLN A 68 -8.90 -0.56 3.12
CA GLN A 68 -9.29 -0.63 1.72
C GLN A 68 -9.97 0.66 1.23
N GLU A 69 -10.86 1.26 2.01
CA GLU A 69 -11.50 2.53 1.65
C GLU A 69 -10.48 3.67 1.58
N MET A 70 -9.55 3.73 2.54
CA MET A 70 -8.42 4.65 2.44
C MET A 70 -7.62 4.39 1.16
N ALA A 71 -7.22 3.14 0.91
CA ALA A 71 -6.45 2.77 -0.27
C ALA A 71 -7.13 3.20 -1.58
N LYS A 72 -8.46 3.05 -1.71
CA LYS A 72 -9.21 3.54 -2.88
C LYS A 72 -9.09 5.04 -3.07
N VAL A 73 -9.20 5.83 -1.99
CA VAL A 73 -9.02 7.29 -2.04
C VAL A 73 -7.60 7.64 -2.49
N TRP A 74 -6.60 6.91 -1.99
CA TRP A 74 -5.20 7.13 -2.38
C TRP A 74 -4.92 6.75 -3.83
N VAL A 75 -5.48 5.63 -4.31
CA VAL A 75 -5.38 5.21 -5.72
C VAL A 75 -6.04 6.23 -6.63
N GLY A 76 -7.26 6.70 -6.31
CA GLY A 76 -7.92 7.74 -7.11
C GLY A 76 -7.11 9.02 -7.22
N LYS A 77 -6.51 9.48 -6.11
CA LYS A 77 -5.60 10.64 -6.15
C LYS A 77 -4.33 10.42 -6.98
N LEU A 78 -3.80 9.19 -6.99
CA LEU A 78 -2.64 8.83 -7.79
C LEU A 78 -2.98 8.71 -9.29
N GLU A 79 -4.21 8.30 -9.63
CA GLU A 79 -4.71 8.30 -11.00
C GLU A 79 -4.94 9.72 -11.52
N ASP A 80 -5.45 10.61 -10.67
CA ASP A 80 -5.70 12.02 -11.01
C ASP A 80 -4.40 12.83 -11.16
N ASP A 81 -3.38 12.53 -10.34
CA ASP A 81 -2.05 13.12 -10.44
C ASP A 81 -0.95 12.07 -10.25
N PRO A 82 -0.55 11.37 -11.33
CA PRO A 82 0.48 10.33 -11.29
C PRO A 82 1.88 10.84 -10.94
N ASN A 83 2.11 12.15 -11.03
CA ASN A 83 3.37 12.79 -10.66
C ASN A 83 3.33 13.36 -9.23
N SER A 84 2.24 13.12 -8.49
CA SER A 84 2.03 13.67 -7.16
C SER A 84 3.06 13.15 -6.14
N ASP A 85 3.42 14.02 -5.19
CA ASP A 85 4.21 13.71 -3.99
C ASP A 85 3.60 12.57 -3.13
N ILE A 86 2.40 12.10 -3.45
CA ILE A 86 1.69 11.01 -2.76
C ILE A 86 2.46 9.68 -2.86
N GLY A 87 3.03 9.36 -4.03
CA GLY A 87 3.86 8.16 -4.16
C GLY A 87 5.06 8.21 -3.21
N ARG A 88 5.73 9.37 -3.17
CA ARG A 88 6.84 9.64 -2.24
C ARG A 88 6.40 9.65 -0.77
N LEU A 89 5.20 10.13 -0.46
CA LEU A 89 4.66 10.14 0.89
C LEU A 89 4.41 8.71 1.41
N LEU A 90 3.81 7.85 0.59
CA LEU A 90 3.59 6.44 0.94
C LEU A 90 4.93 5.72 1.18
N SER A 91 5.94 6.04 0.36
CA SER A 91 7.31 5.60 0.55
C SER A 91 7.86 5.97 1.92
N GLU A 92 7.76 7.25 2.28
CA GLU A 92 8.23 7.74 3.57
C GLU A 92 7.42 7.19 4.77
N MET A 93 6.12 6.99 4.60
CA MET A 93 5.27 6.36 5.63
C MET A 93 5.68 4.91 5.88
N LEU A 94 5.92 4.12 4.82
CA LEU A 94 6.38 2.73 4.95
C LEU A 94 7.75 2.69 5.65
N ARG A 95 8.65 3.59 5.27
CA ARG A 95 9.95 3.73 5.92
C ARG A 95 9.83 4.09 7.40
N THR A 96 8.91 5.00 7.75
CA THR A 96 8.63 5.38 9.14
C THR A 96 8.12 4.21 9.96
N VAL A 97 7.17 3.42 9.41
CA VAL A 97 6.66 2.21 10.07
C VAL A 97 7.77 1.18 10.25
N ALA A 98 8.61 0.96 9.24
CA ALA A 98 9.76 0.05 9.33
C ALA A 98 10.73 0.46 10.45
N PHE A 99 11.05 1.75 10.56
CA PHE A 99 11.88 2.28 11.64
C PHE A 99 11.23 2.11 13.02
N GLN A 100 9.93 2.41 13.13
CA GLN A 100 9.19 2.22 14.39
C GLN A 100 9.23 0.76 14.82
N GLN A 101 9.01 -0.19 13.91
CA GLN A 101 9.07 -1.63 14.21
C GLN A 101 10.46 -2.07 14.66
N LEU A 102 11.53 -1.57 14.02
CA LEU A 102 12.91 -1.83 14.44
C LEU A 102 13.23 -1.19 15.80
N ALA A 103 12.68 -0.01 16.11
CA ALA A 103 12.89 0.66 17.39
C ALA A 103 12.16 -0.07 18.53
N THR A 104 10.93 -0.54 18.30
CA THR A 104 10.17 -1.32 19.28
C THR A 104 10.72 -2.74 19.50
N ALA A 105 11.54 -3.24 18.56
CA ALA A 105 12.28 -4.50 18.72
C ALA A 105 13.36 -4.46 19.81
N GLY A 106 13.79 -3.24 20.18
CA GLY A 106 14.77 -3.03 21.24
C GLY A 106 14.18 -3.03 22.66
N ASP A 107 12.85 -3.00 22.79
CA ASP A 107 12.14 -3.15 24.07
C ASP A 107 11.81 -4.64 24.30
N GLU A 108 12.07 -5.11 25.51
CA GLU A 108 12.41 -6.48 25.93
C GLU A 108 11.43 -7.65 25.63
N ASP A 109 10.42 -7.52 24.77
CA ASP A 109 9.44 -8.59 24.50
C ASP A 109 9.05 -8.79 23.01
N ALA A 110 9.69 -8.09 22.07
CA ALA A 110 9.45 -8.26 20.64
C ALA A 110 10.70 -8.78 19.90
N GLU A 111 10.87 -10.11 19.81
CA GLU A 111 11.85 -10.71 18.91
C GLU A 111 11.50 -10.35 17.46
N VAL A 112 12.14 -9.31 16.91
CA VAL A 112 12.12 -9.07 15.47
C VAL A 112 12.93 -10.16 14.81
N SER A 113 12.26 -10.99 14.01
CA SER A 113 12.94 -12.07 13.30
C SER A 113 13.82 -11.48 12.19
N THR A 114 14.95 -12.13 11.91
CA THR A 114 15.81 -11.80 10.75
C THR A 114 15.04 -11.81 9.43
N LYS A 115 13.96 -12.59 9.34
CA LYS A 115 13.05 -12.62 8.20
C LYS A 115 12.24 -11.33 8.06
N ASP A 116 11.77 -10.75 9.16
CA ASP A 116 11.03 -9.49 9.15
C ASP A 116 11.95 -8.32 8.74
N VAL A 117 13.20 -8.32 9.22
CA VAL A 117 14.22 -7.33 8.78
C VAL A 117 14.50 -7.47 7.29
N ALA A 118 14.69 -8.69 6.79
CA ALA A 118 14.92 -8.94 5.37
C ALA A 118 13.72 -8.52 4.51
N PHE A 119 12.49 -8.75 4.99
CA PHE A 119 11.27 -8.31 4.31
C PHE A 119 11.18 -6.78 4.25
N LEU A 120 11.45 -6.10 5.37
CA LEU A 120 11.49 -4.63 5.41
C LEU A 120 12.59 -4.05 4.52
N ALA A 121 13.78 -4.65 4.51
CA ALA A 121 14.87 -4.24 3.62
C ALA A 121 14.50 -4.41 2.13
N GLY A 122 13.83 -5.51 1.79
CA GLY A 122 13.27 -5.72 0.44
C GLY A 122 12.26 -4.65 0.07
N ALA A 123 11.31 -4.36 0.96
CA ALA A 123 10.30 -3.34 0.75
C ALA A 123 10.93 -1.95 0.53
N LEU A 124 11.95 -1.57 1.32
CA LEU A 124 12.69 -0.32 1.15
C LEU A 124 13.45 -0.25 -0.18
N LYS A 125 14.02 -1.37 -0.64
CA LYS A 125 14.72 -1.46 -1.93
C LYS A 125 13.75 -1.29 -3.10
N ASP A 126 12.60 -1.96 -3.05
CA ASP A 126 11.57 -1.86 -4.09
C ASP A 126 11.04 -0.43 -4.18
N LEU A 127 10.90 0.22 -3.02
CA LEU A 127 10.50 1.61 -2.90
C LEU A 127 11.49 2.59 -3.55
N ALA A 128 12.78 2.47 -3.19
CA ALA A 128 13.83 3.28 -3.80
C ALA A 128 13.94 3.05 -5.32
N SER A 129 13.64 1.83 -5.78
CA SER A 129 13.60 1.51 -7.21
C SER A 129 12.40 2.17 -7.90
N ALA A 130 11.24 2.19 -7.26
CA ALA A 130 10.05 2.87 -7.78
C ALA A 130 10.27 4.39 -7.88
N ASP A 131 10.88 5.01 -6.85
CA ASP A 131 11.22 6.43 -6.86
C ASP A 131 12.17 6.76 -8.02
N LYS A 132 13.19 5.92 -8.25
CA LYS A 132 14.12 6.08 -9.38
C LYS A 132 13.38 6.04 -10.73
N VAL A 133 12.49 5.06 -10.93
CA VAL A 133 11.70 4.94 -12.16
C VAL A 133 10.79 6.16 -12.36
N SER A 134 10.22 6.70 -11.28
CA SER A 134 9.41 7.92 -11.31
C SER A 134 10.23 9.13 -11.75
N MET A 135 11.41 9.35 -11.13
CA MET A 135 12.32 10.43 -11.50
C MET A 135 12.79 10.33 -12.96
N GLU A 136 13.16 9.12 -13.42
CA GLU A 136 13.55 8.88 -14.80
C GLU A 136 12.42 9.20 -15.79
N ARG A 137 11.17 8.82 -15.44
CA ARG A 137 9.98 9.15 -16.23
C ARG A 137 9.77 10.66 -16.29
N GLU A 138 9.86 11.35 -15.16
CA GLU A 138 9.68 12.80 -15.10
C GLU A 138 10.75 13.54 -15.92
N LEU A 139 12.02 13.18 -15.77
CA LEU A 139 13.12 13.73 -16.57
C LEU A 139 12.89 13.50 -18.07
N LYS A 140 12.41 12.31 -18.43
CA LYS A 140 12.06 12.00 -19.82
C LYS A 140 10.91 12.87 -20.32
N ILE A 141 9.84 13.04 -19.55
CA ILE A 141 8.71 13.91 -19.90
C ILE A 141 9.18 15.36 -20.08
N ARG A 142 9.93 15.90 -19.10
CA ARG A 142 10.48 17.27 -19.17
C ARG A 142 11.35 17.45 -20.43
N SER A 143 12.20 16.47 -20.74
CA SER A 143 13.04 16.47 -21.93
C SER A 143 12.24 16.47 -23.24
N GLU A 144 11.24 15.60 -23.35
CA GLU A 144 10.40 15.53 -24.56
C GLU A 144 9.55 16.79 -24.73
N VAL A 145 9.01 17.35 -23.64
CA VAL A 145 8.25 18.61 -23.66
C VAL A 145 9.14 19.78 -24.10
N ALA A 146 10.35 19.89 -23.55
CA ALA A 146 11.30 20.94 -23.92
C ALA A 146 11.74 20.82 -25.38
N LYS A 147 12.04 19.61 -25.88
CA LYS A 147 12.35 19.37 -27.30
C LYS A 147 11.17 19.76 -28.21
N ALA A 148 9.95 19.40 -27.83
CA ALA A 148 8.75 19.75 -28.58
C ALA A 148 8.50 21.27 -28.60
N ALA A 149 8.68 21.94 -27.45
CA ALA A 149 8.59 23.39 -27.33
C ALA A 149 9.65 24.09 -28.20
N ALA A 150 10.90 23.65 -28.13
CA ALA A 150 11.99 24.17 -28.94
C ALA A 150 11.74 24.00 -30.44
N ALA A 151 11.22 22.85 -30.87
CA ALA A 151 10.88 22.60 -32.28
C ALA A 151 9.71 23.48 -32.76
N ARG A 152 8.71 23.74 -31.91
CA ARG A 152 7.60 24.66 -32.22
C ARG A 152 8.09 26.11 -32.31
N ALA A 153 8.91 26.54 -31.34
CA ALA A 153 9.50 27.87 -31.30
C ALA A 153 10.38 28.14 -32.52
N GLU A 154 11.22 27.18 -32.92
CA GLU A 154 12.04 27.25 -34.13
C GLU A 154 11.18 27.43 -35.39
N LYS A 155 10.12 26.63 -35.55
CA LYS A 155 9.21 26.77 -36.71
C LYS A 155 8.54 28.14 -36.74
N ALA A 156 8.12 28.67 -35.59
CA ALA A 156 7.51 29.99 -35.50
C ALA A 156 8.52 31.11 -35.82
N ALA A 157 9.73 31.04 -35.25
CA ALA A 157 10.81 31.99 -35.47
C ALA A 157 11.22 32.05 -36.95
N ARG A 158 11.37 30.90 -37.61
CA ARG A 158 11.66 30.82 -39.05
C ARG A 158 10.55 31.46 -39.90
N ARG A 159 9.28 31.25 -39.55
CA ARG A 159 8.14 31.89 -40.24
C ARG A 159 8.12 33.41 -40.08
N GLN A 160 8.64 33.93 -38.96
CA GLN A 160 8.77 35.36 -38.71
C GLN A 160 10.04 35.97 -39.33
N GLY A 161 10.84 35.19 -40.06
CA GLY A 161 12.06 35.69 -40.71
C GLY A 161 13.23 35.92 -39.75
N ILE A 162 13.20 35.34 -38.55
CA ILE A 162 14.34 35.38 -37.62
C ILE A 162 15.53 34.66 -38.26
N SER A 163 16.74 35.22 -38.10
CA SER A 163 17.97 34.63 -38.62
C SER A 163 18.23 33.24 -38.05
N ASN A 164 18.98 32.41 -38.79
CA ASN A 164 19.35 31.06 -38.32
C ASN A 164 20.09 31.09 -36.98
N GLU A 165 20.88 32.13 -36.74
CA GLU A 165 21.61 32.34 -35.48
C GLU A 165 20.66 32.69 -34.33
N GLY A 166 19.66 33.55 -34.56
CA GLY A 166 18.63 33.85 -33.57
C GLY A 166 17.75 32.63 -33.24
N VAL A 167 17.44 31.80 -34.23
CA VAL A 167 16.72 30.53 -34.04
C VAL A 167 17.54 29.54 -33.19
N ALA A 168 18.85 29.45 -33.44
CA ALA A 168 19.75 28.59 -32.68
C ALA A 168 19.87 29.07 -31.22
N SER A 169 19.99 30.38 -30.99
CA SER A 169 20.01 30.99 -29.65
C SER A 169 18.71 30.74 -28.89
N LEU A 170 17.55 30.92 -29.52
CA LEU A 170 16.24 30.64 -28.91
C LEU A 170 16.10 29.18 -28.51
N ARG A 171 16.54 28.26 -29.38
CA ARG A 171 16.56 26.82 -29.09
C ARG A 171 17.46 26.50 -27.92
N ALA A 172 18.67 27.08 -27.87
CA ALA A 172 19.60 26.88 -26.76
C ALA A 172 19.01 27.37 -25.43
N ALA A 173 18.39 28.54 -25.40
CA ALA A 173 17.76 29.11 -24.21
C ALA A 173 16.62 28.22 -23.67
N ILE A 174 15.78 27.64 -24.54
CA ILE A 174 14.72 26.71 -24.13
C ILE A 174 15.30 25.41 -23.53
N MET A 175 16.42 24.93 -24.08
CA MET A 175 17.07 23.71 -23.62
C MET A 175 17.93 23.93 -22.36
N GLU A 176 18.33 25.17 -22.07
CA GLU A 176 19.15 25.50 -20.90
C GLU A 176 18.39 25.33 -19.58
N GLY A 177 17.06 25.54 -19.59
CA GLY A 177 16.17 25.24 -18.46
C GLY A 177 15.98 23.75 -18.15
N MET A 178 16.69 22.85 -18.85
CA MET A 178 16.68 21.39 -18.60
C MET A 178 17.83 20.89 -17.71
N LYS A 179 18.84 21.72 -17.46
CA LYS A 179 19.97 21.37 -16.56
C LYS A 179 19.56 21.51 -15.11
#